data_AF-A0A1Q8AEW3-F1
#
_entry.id   AF-A0A1Q8AEW3-F1
#
_cell.length_a   1.000
_cell.length_b   1.000
_cell.length_c   1.000
_cell.angle_alpha   90.00
_cell.angle_beta   90.00
_cell.angle_gamma   90.00
#
_symmetry.space_group_name_H-M   'P 1'
#
loop_
_entity.id
_entity.type
_entity.pdbx_description
1 polymer ?
#
loop_
_entity_poly.entity_id
_entity_poly.type
_entity_poly.pdbx_seq_one_letter_code
_entity_poly.pdbx_strand_id
1 'polypeptide(L)'
;MFKKCLTGLALAALLVWTASAQDAKTVIGNASKAMGVDALKTVQYSATGMDFALGQAPNPSSPWPKFINKSYTRSINFETPASRVERVRVQGENPPHGGGQQPLVGEQPQTQTIIVSADTPWVQQLEIWMTPHGFLRAAATKNATVEAKTIGGKKYQVVTFMGDNKAKVNGYINDQNLVERVETWIDNPFLGDMPFEAIYSDYKGAGGAQFPMHIVQKQGGYPIFDLNVSDVKANAAVNIQPAQGRGGAPAAAAAPASAATSEKLGDGVYLITGGYAAIAIDFKDHITIIETGQSEPRGLAVIAEAKRLIPNKPVKYVVNTHCHIDHSSGLRAAVAEGATILTHQLNKAYLEKTLSLPHTLNPDKAQQNGKKPVVEAVGEKKVLTDGTHVVELYHLQNFGHHDGMLIAYLPKEKVLLEADGYNPQPTTATPPSPPSPFTVSLLDNIRRLKLDVQRIVPVHYPADNRVVTMAELTKWVGRPVTH
;
A
#
# COMPACT_ATOMS: atom_id res chain seq x y z
N MET A 1 58.50 64.19 -25.33
CA MET A 1 58.19 65.39 -24.53
C MET A 1 56.79 65.25 -23.92
N PHE A 2 56.69 65.48 -22.61
CA PHE A 2 55.50 65.77 -21.79
C PHE A 2 54.37 64.75 -21.56
N LYS A 3 54.44 64.18 -20.33
CA LYS A 3 53.38 63.95 -19.31
C LYS A 3 51.97 64.50 -19.61
N LYS A 4 50.93 63.72 -19.26
CA LYS A 4 50.17 63.84 -17.98
C LYS A 4 49.06 62.78 -17.85
N CYS A 5 48.81 62.46 -16.57
CA CYS A 5 47.84 61.53 -15.98
C CYS A 5 46.39 61.72 -16.43
N LEU A 6 45.57 60.67 -16.32
CA LEU A 6 44.38 60.68 -15.45
C LEU A 6 43.84 59.24 -15.27
N THR A 7 43.89 58.77 -14.03
CA THR A 7 43.24 57.57 -13.51
C THR A 7 41.72 57.82 -13.44
N GLY A 8 40.93 57.01 -14.16
CA GLY A 8 39.47 56.99 -14.05
C GLY A 8 39.00 55.65 -13.51
N LEU A 9 38.51 55.65 -12.27
CA LEU A 9 37.72 54.53 -11.73
C LEU A 9 36.39 54.47 -12.49
N ALA A 10 36.16 53.39 -13.24
CA ALA A 10 34.84 53.05 -13.74
C ALA A 10 34.17 52.08 -12.75
N LEU A 11 33.27 52.62 -11.92
CA LEU A 11 32.32 51.83 -11.13
C LEU A 11 31.32 51.19 -12.13
N ALA A 12 31.51 49.92 -12.45
CA ALA A 12 30.49 49.15 -13.15
C ALA A 12 29.40 48.76 -12.15
N ALA A 13 28.30 49.53 -12.13
CA ALA A 13 27.08 49.13 -11.44
C ALA A 13 26.49 47.90 -12.15
N LEU A 14 26.79 46.72 -11.61
CA LEU A 14 26.07 45.48 -11.92
C LEU A 14 24.64 45.64 -11.42
N LEU A 15 23.74 46.04 -12.32
CA LEU A 15 22.30 45.86 -12.15
C LEU A 15 22.03 44.35 -12.18
N VAL A 16 22.19 43.70 -11.03
CA VAL A 16 21.59 42.40 -10.78
C VAL A 16 20.09 42.63 -10.79
N TRP A 17 19.43 42.25 -11.88
CA TRP A 17 17.99 42.01 -11.86
C TRP A 17 17.75 40.89 -10.86
N THR A 18 17.45 41.25 -9.61
CA THR A 18 16.79 40.36 -8.68
C THR A 18 15.41 40.11 -9.27
N ALA A 19 15.27 39.02 -10.03
CA ALA A 19 13.96 38.47 -10.35
C ALA A 19 13.22 38.39 -9.01
N SER A 20 12.18 39.22 -8.86
CA SER A 20 11.49 39.36 -7.59
C SER A 20 10.96 37.98 -7.21
N ALA A 21 11.53 37.38 -6.16
CA ALA A 21 10.93 36.24 -5.52
C ALA A 21 9.53 36.71 -5.12
N GLN A 22 8.49 36.24 -5.82
CA GLN A 22 7.13 36.55 -5.41
C GLN A 22 6.98 36.09 -3.96
N ASP A 23 6.40 36.95 -3.13
CA ASP A 23 6.11 36.60 -1.75
C ASP A 23 5.13 35.41 -1.74
N ALA A 24 5.52 34.31 -1.09
CA ALA A 24 4.73 33.08 -1.05
C ALA A 24 3.32 33.35 -0.47
N LYS A 25 3.21 34.26 0.50
CA LYS A 25 1.92 34.68 1.07
C LYS A 25 1.02 35.34 0.02
N THR A 26 1.58 36.16 -0.86
CA THR A 26 0.86 36.76 -1.99
C THR A 26 0.38 35.70 -2.99
N VAL A 27 1.23 34.75 -3.37
CA VAL A 27 0.84 33.66 -4.30
C VAL A 27 -0.26 32.80 -3.70
N ILE A 28 -0.10 32.38 -2.44
CA ILE A 28 -1.11 31.59 -1.71
C ILE A 28 -2.40 32.38 -1.56
N GLY A 29 -2.34 33.68 -1.25
CA GLY A 29 -3.51 34.55 -1.13
C GLY A 29 -4.28 34.68 -2.45
N ASN A 30 -3.58 34.89 -3.56
CA ASN A 30 -4.20 34.98 -4.89
C ASN A 30 -4.87 33.67 -5.31
N ALA A 31 -4.20 32.53 -5.09
CA ALA A 31 -4.78 31.21 -5.33
C ALA A 31 -5.97 30.92 -4.40
N SER A 32 -5.86 31.24 -3.12
CA SER A 32 -6.96 31.06 -2.15
C SER A 32 -8.19 31.86 -2.55
N LYS A 33 -8.00 33.10 -3.03
CA LYS A 33 -9.08 33.94 -3.55
C LYS A 33 -9.68 33.38 -4.84
N ALA A 34 -8.84 33.00 -5.82
CA ALA A 34 -9.31 32.46 -7.10
C ALA A 34 -10.08 31.15 -6.94
N MET A 35 -9.65 30.30 -6.00
CA MET A 35 -10.29 29.03 -5.70
C MET A 35 -11.44 29.12 -4.69
N GLY A 36 -11.67 30.28 -4.06
CA GLY A 36 -12.74 30.46 -3.07
C GLY A 36 -12.49 29.72 -1.75
N VAL A 37 -11.22 29.53 -1.35
CA VAL A 37 -10.83 28.77 -0.16
C VAL A 37 -11.50 29.30 1.11
N ASP A 38 -11.46 30.61 1.34
CA ASP A 38 -12.01 31.19 2.59
C ASP A 38 -13.52 31.00 2.72
N ALA A 39 -14.24 30.94 1.60
CA ALA A 39 -15.69 30.74 1.57
C ALA A 39 -16.10 29.26 1.64
N LEU A 40 -15.19 28.32 1.34
CA LEU A 40 -15.48 26.89 1.27
C LEU A 40 -15.16 26.18 2.59
N LYS A 41 -16.15 26.10 3.48
CA LYS A 41 -16.04 25.45 4.80
C LYS A 41 -16.18 23.94 4.70
N THR A 42 -17.12 23.49 3.89
CA THR A 42 -17.36 22.07 3.60
C THR A 42 -17.53 21.87 2.11
N VAL A 43 -17.28 20.66 1.64
CA VAL A 43 -17.62 20.26 0.28
C VAL A 43 -18.09 18.82 0.28
N GLN A 44 -19.17 18.55 -0.45
CA GLN A 44 -19.57 17.21 -0.82
C GLN A 44 -19.55 17.10 -2.33
N TYR A 45 -18.87 16.09 -2.88
CA TYR A 45 -18.87 15.84 -4.31
C TYR A 45 -19.20 14.39 -4.65
N SER A 46 -19.86 14.20 -5.78
CA SER A 46 -20.19 12.89 -6.35
C SER A 46 -19.32 12.62 -7.55
N ALA A 47 -18.88 11.37 -7.73
CA ALA A 47 -18.03 10.96 -8.84
C ALA A 47 -18.31 9.51 -9.26
N THR A 48 -17.79 9.16 -10.43
CA THR A 48 -17.60 7.79 -10.90
C THR A 48 -16.18 7.65 -11.42
N GLY A 49 -15.66 6.43 -11.51
CA GLY A 49 -14.31 6.23 -12.03
C GLY A 49 -13.70 4.92 -11.59
N MET A 50 -12.38 4.93 -11.41
CA MET A 50 -11.58 3.75 -11.12
C MET A 50 -10.78 3.95 -9.84
N ASP A 51 -10.60 2.87 -9.09
CA ASP A 51 -9.58 2.77 -8.04
C ASP A 51 -8.75 1.50 -8.23
N PHE A 52 -7.52 1.53 -7.75
CA PHE A 52 -6.53 0.48 -8.00
C PHE A 52 -5.99 -0.05 -6.68
N ALA A 53 -5.85 -1.37 -6.58
CA ALA A 53 -5.35 -2.02 -5.37
C ALA A 53 -3.82 -1.96 -5.30
N LEU A 54 -3.31 -0.94 -4.60
CA LEU A 54 -1.88 -0.71 -4.36
C LEU A 54 -1.15 -2.00 -3.95
N GLY A 55 -0.11 -2.37 -4.69
CA GLY A 55 0.77 -3.48 -4.32
C GLY A 55 0.19 -4.88 -4.53
N GLN A 56 -0.89 -5.01 -5.31
CA GLN A 56 -1.61 -6.28 -5.54
C GLN A 56 -1.50 -6.76 -7.00
N ALA A 57 -0.51 -6.28 -7.77
CA ALA A 57 -0.36 -6.65 -9.18
C ALA A 57 -0.21 -8.17 -9.37
N PRO A 58 -0.72 -8.76 -10.45
CA PRO A 58 -0.58 -10.19 -10.74
C PRO A 58 0.88 -10.62 -11.00
N ASN A 59 1.74 -9.69 -11.38
CA ASN A 59 3.19 -9.88 -11.49
C ASN A 59 3.90 -8.52 -11.37
N PRO A 60 5.22 -8.50 -11.13
CA PRO A 60 5.98 -7.26 -10.95
C PRO A 60 5.98 -6.27 -12.13
N SER A 61 5.61 -6.70 -13.33
CA SER A 61 5.57 -5.85 -14.53
C SER A 61 4.16 -5.39 -14.92
N SER A 62 3.14 -5.83 -14.20
CA SER A 62 1.74 -5.52 -14.51
C SER A 62 1.22 -4.34 -13.69
N PRO A 63 0.20 -3.63 -14.19
CA PRO A 63 -0.50 -2.62 -13.39
C PRO A 63 -1.17 -3.26 -12.17
N TRP A 64 -1.47 -2.43 -11.18
CA TRP A 64 -2.28 -2.85 -10.04
C TRP A 64 -3.72 -3.16 -10.45
N PRO A 65 -4.39 -4.11 -9.76
CA PRO A 65 -5.72 -4.53 -10.13
C PRO A 65 -6.71 -3.38 -10.02
N LYS A 66 -7.49 -3.21 -11.08
CA LYS A 66 -8.46 -2.12 -11.22
C LYS A 66 -9.83 -2.54 -10.74
N PHE A 67 -10.54 -1.59 -10.12
CA PHE A 67 -11.94 -1.70 -9.72
C PHE A 67 -12.71 -0.49 -10.23
N ILE A 68 -14.01 -0.68 -10.44
CA ILE A 68 -14.90 0.38 -10.91
C ILE A 68 -15.67 0.93 -9.72
N ASN A 69 -15.56 2.24 -9.50
CA ASN A 69 -16.42 2.97 -8.58
C ASN A 69 -17.72 3.33 -9.32
N LYS A 70 -18.74 2.49 -9.16
CA LYS A 70 -20.09 2.70 -9.71
C LYS A 70 -20.74 3.94 -9.11
N SER A 71 -20.46 4.20 -7.83
CA SER A 71 -20.72 5.48 -7.18
C SER A 71 -19.57 5.82 -6.24
N TYR A 72 -19.32 7.11 -6.09
CA TYR A 72 -18.38 7.67 -5.14
C TYR A 72 -18.94 8.99 -4.64
N THR A 73 -18.99 9.18 -3.33
CA THR A 73 -19.32 10.45 -2.69
C THR A 73 -18.25 10.73 -1.66
N ARG A 74 -17.70 11.94 -1.69
CA ARG A 74 -16.79 12.40 -0.65
C ARG A 74 -17.28 13.69 -0.04
N SER A 75 -17.32 13.71 1.27
CA SER A 75 -17.65 14.86 2.10
C SER A 75 -16.41 15.27 2.89
N ILE A 76 -16.05 16.55 2.85
CA ILE A 76 -14.91 17.11 3.58
C ILE A 76 -15.39 18.31 4.39
N ASN A 77 -14.96 18.40 5.64
CA ASN A 77 -15.04 19.58 6.46
C ASN A 77 -13.63 20.15 6.65
N PHE A 78 -13.41 21.41 6.29
CA PHE A 78 -12.11 22.08 6.40
C PHE A 78 -11.96 22.89 7.70
N GLU A 79 -13.06 23.29 8.36
CA GLU A 79 -13.02 24.01 9.64
C GLU A 79 -12.62 23.07 10.79
N THR A 80 -13.19 21.87 10.80
CA THR A 80 -12.78 20.77 11.67
C THR A 80 -12.32 19.62 10.76
N PRO A 81 -11.02 19.52 10.44
CA PRO A 81 -10.54 18.68 9.36
C PRO A 81 -11.03 17.24 9.48
N ALA A 82 -11.96 16.88 8.60
CA ALA A 82 -12.54 15.55 8.53
C ALA A 82 -12.95 15.23 7.10
N SER A 83 -12.89 13.96 6.72
CA SER A 83 -13.26 13.45 5.40
C SER A 83 -14.04 12.15 5.54
N ARG A 84 -15.11 12.00 4.75
CA ARG A 84 -15.88 10.77 4.62
C ARG A 84 -16.02 10.42 3.17
N VAL A 85 -15.68 9.18 2.82
CA VAL A 85 -15.90 8.59 1.52
C VAL A 85 -16.97 7.51 1.66
N GLU A 86 -17.96 7.53 0.77
CA GLU A 86 -18.95 6.49 0.58
C GLU A 86 -18.92 6.08 -0.89
N ARG A 87 -18.67 4.81 -1.17
CA ARG A 87 -18.50 4.32 -2.52
C ARG A 87 -19.12 2.93 -2.71
N VAL A 88 -19.52 2.63 -3.94
CA VAL A 88 -19.89 1.27 -4.36
C VAL A 88 -18.91 0.83 -5.42
N ARG A 89 -18.13 -0.21 -5.10
CA ARG A 89 -17.17 -0.83 -6.02
C ARG A 89 -17.77 -2.04 -6.70
N VAL A 90 -17.39 -2.28 -7.94
CA VAL A 90 -17.64 -3.52 -8.67
C VAL A 90 -16.34 -4.01 -9.33
N GLN A 91 -16.32 -5.29 -9.69
CA GLN A 91 -15.19 -5.92 -10.37
C GLN A 91 -14.80 -5.15 -11.64
N GLY A 92 -13.53 -4.79 -11.79
CA GLY A 92 -13.03 -4.04 -12.94
C GLY A 92 -12.42 -4.90 -14.05
N GLU A 93 -12.12 -6.18 -13.75
CA GLU A 93 -11.43 -7.12 -14.64
C GLU A 93 -12.11 -8.50 -14.61
N ASN A 94 -12.33 -9.11 -15.78
CA ASN A 94 -12.92 -10.45 -15.88
C ASN A 94 -12.19 -11.28 -16.95
N PRO A 95 -11.48 -12.37 -16.62
CA PRO A 95 -11.32 -12.93 -15.27
C PRO A 95 -10.60 -11.96 -14.30
N PRO A 96 -10.81 -12.09 -12.98
CA PRO A 96 -10.04 -11.32 -11.99
C PRO A 96 -8.56 -11.66 -12.09
N HIS A 97 -7.69 -10.66 -11.95
CA HIS A 97 -6.25 -10.84 -12.02
C HIS A 97 -5.54 -9.98 -10.98
N GLY A 98 -4.64 -10.57 -10.21
CA GLY A 98 -4.04 -9.94 -9.04
C GLY A 98 -4.88 -10.09 -7.77
N GLY A 99 -4.45 -9.42 -6.72
CA GLY A 99 -5.07 -9.46 -5.40
C GLY A 99 -6.08 -8.33 -5.16
N GLY A 100 -6.14 -7.84 -3.92
CA GLY A 100 -7.01 -6.71 -3.54
C GLY A 100 -8.44 -7.11 -3.22
N GLN A 101 -8.63 -8.31 -2.64
CA GLN A 101 -9.94 -8.90 -2.32
C GLN A 101 -10.80 -9.23 -3.55
N GLN A 102 -10.17 -9.68 -4.63
CA GLN A 102 -10.86 -10.17 -5.82
C GLN A 102 -11.15 -11.69 -5.75
N PRO A 103 -12.14 -12.19 -6.51
CA PRO A 103 -13.14 -11.42 -7.27
C PRO A 103 -14.18 -10.75 -6.38
N LEU A 104 -14.68 -9.59 -6.81
CA LEU A 104 -15.93 -9.04 -6.29
C LEU A 104 -17.12 -9.67 -7.02
N VAL A 105 -18.00 -10.32 -6.26
CA VAL A 105 -19.30 -10.80 -6.75
C VAL A 105 -20.36 -9.75 -6.41
N GLY A 106 -20.87 -9.07 -7.43
CA GLY A 106 -21.88 -8.02 -7.26
C GLY A 106 -21.28 -6.67 -6.80
N GLU A 107 -22.02 -5.96 -5.96
CA GLU A 107 -21.65 -4.64 -5.46
C GLU A 107 -21.00 -4.73 -4.07
N GLN A 108 -19.92 -3.96 -3.89
CA GLN A 108 -19.23 -3.81 -2.62
C GLN A 108 -19.33 -2.36 -2.13
N PRO A 109 -20.31 -2.05 -1.27
CA PRO A 109 -20.35 -0.78 -0.57
C PRO A 109 -19.17 -0.65 0.39
N GLN A 110 -18.52 0.51 0.38
CA GLN A 110 -17.45 0.84 1.31
C GLN A 110 -17.63 2.24 1.86
N THR A 111 -17.27 2.40 3.13
CA THR A 111 -17.26 3.68 3.81
C THR A 111 -15.93 3.84 4.51
N GLN A 112 -15.28 4.97 4.28
CA GLN A 112 -14.07 5.39 4.99
C GLN A 112 -14.34 6.73 5.65
N THR A 113 -13.92 6.90 6.89
CA THR A 113 -14.02 8.18 7.60
C THR A 113 -12.72 8.48 8.31
N ILE A 114 -12.20 9.69 8.10
CA ILE A 114 -11.03 10.26 8.75
C ILE A 114 -11.48 11.51 9.50
N ILE A 115 -11.17 11.59 10.79
CA ILE A 115 -11.34 12.80 11.60
C ILE A 115 -9.95 13.12 12.15
N VAL A 116 -9.43 14.29 11.81
CA VAL A 116 -8.07 14.67 12.21
C VAL A 116 -8.09 15.14 13.66
N SER A 117 -7.33 14.43 14.48
CA SER A 117 -6.97 14.75 15.85
C SER A 117 -5.45 14.87 15.98
N ALA A 118 -4.97 15.19 17.18
CA ALA A 118 -3.52 15.30 17.46
C ALA A 118 -2.73 14.01 17.13
N ASP A 119 -3.37 12.85 17.27
CA ASP A 119 -2.73 11.54 17.07
C ASP A 119 -2.97 10.94 15.67
N THR A 120 -3.66 11.66 14.78
CA THR A 120 -3.99 11.13 13.46
C THR A 120 -2.72 11.03 12.59
N PRO A 121 -2.37 9.84 12.08
CA PRO A 121 -1.18 9.66 11.26
C PRO A 121 -1.18 10.60 10.05
N TRP A 122 -0.03 11.22 9.76
CA TRP A 122 0.11 12.21 8.67
C TRP A 122 -0.45 11.71 7.33
N VAL A 123 -0.17 10.44 6.97
CA VAL A 123 -0.66 9.83 5.72
C VAL A 123 -2.18 9.82 5.62
N GLN A 124 -2.90 9.69 6.74
CA GLN A 124 -4.37 9.76 6.74
C GLN A 124 -4.86 11.19 6.56
N GLN A 125 -4.13 12.18 7.08
CA GLN A 125 -4.48 13.59 6.91
C GLN A 125 -4.34 14.06 5.46
N LEU A 126 -3.49 13.41 4.66
CA LEU A 126 -3.31 13.70 3.23
C LEU A 126 -4.59 13.55 2.42
N GLU A 127 -5.56 12.77 2.90
CA GLU A 127 -6.91 12.73 2.34
C GLU A 127 -7.54 14.13 2.25
N ILE A 128 -7.19 15.05 3.15
CA ILE A 128 -7.68 16.43 3.14
C ILE A 128 -6.61 17.34 2.53
N TRP A 129 -5.38 17.23 2.99
CA TRP A 129 -4.30 18.17 2.66
C TRP A 129 -3.77 18.05 1.23
N MET A 130 -4.00 16.92 0.54
CA MET A 130 -3.66 16.79 -0.87
C MET A 130 -4.69 17.45 -1.79
N THR A 131 -5.91 17.74 -1.32
CA THR A 131 -6.94 18.45 -2.11
C THR A 131 -6.50 19.89 -2.42
N PRO A 132 -6.95 20.53 -3.51
CA PRO A 132 -6.53 21.89 -3.85
C PRO A 132 -6.75 22.90 -2.71
N HIS A 133 -7.95 22.85 -2.12
CA HIS A 133 -8.36 23.73 -1.03
C HIS A 133 -7.65 23.39 0.28
N GLY A 134 -7.49 22.10 0.60
CA GLY A 134 -6.74 21.65 1.77
C GLY A 134 -5.27 22.05 1.70
N PHE A 135 -4.64 21.90 0.54
CA PHE A 135 -3.25 22.30 0.29
C PHE A 135 -3.02 23.79 0.56
N LEU A 136 -3.87 24.66 0.02
CA LEU A 136 -3.74 26.12 0.20
C LEU A 136 -3.90 26.53 1.67
N ARG A 137 -4.84 25.91 2.40
CA ARG A 137 -5.01 26.11 3.85
C ARG A 137 -3.77 25.68 4.63
N ALA A 138 -3.22 24.51 4.32
CA ALA A 138 -2.00 24.02 4.96
C ALA A 138 -0.80 24.94 4.65
N ALA A 139 -0.60 25.31 3.39
CA ALA A 139 0.49 26.18 2.95
C ALA A 139 0.46 27.56 3.63
N ALA A 140 -0.74 28.13 3.85
CA ALA A 140 -0.91 29.41 4.53
C ALA A 140 -0.45 29.41 5.99
N THR A 141 -0.39 28.24 6.64
CA THR A 141 -0.03 28.11 8.07
C THR A 141 1.36 27.51 8.31
N LYS A 142 2.02 26.98 7.27
CA LYS A 142 3.25 26.18 7.37
C LYS A 142 4.50 26.89 6.80
N ASN A 143 4.53 28.23 6.83
CA ASN A 143 5.65 29.05 6.35
C ASN A 143 6.15 28.63 4.96
N ALA A 144 5.21 28.45 4.03
CA ALA A 144 5.53 27.94 2.71
C ALA A 144 6.46 28.89 1.92
N THR A 145 7.27 28.30 1.04
CA THR A 145 8.11 29.02 0.07
C THR A 145 7.52 28.90 -1.34
N VAL A 146 7.98 29.70 -2.29
CA VAL A 146 7.54 29.63 -3.69
C VAL A 146 8.71 29.69 -4.65
N GLU A 147 8.60 28.93 -5.74
CA GLU A 147 9.56 28.90 -6.85
C GLU A 147 8.81 28.88 -8.18
N ALA A 148 9.21 29.72 -9.13
CA ALA A 148 8.66 29.68 -10.50
C ALA A 148 9.29 28.52 -11.28
N LYS A 149 8.48 27.62 -11.86
CA LYS A 149 8.95 26.50 -12.70
C LYS A 149 8.22 26.46 -14.02
N THR A 150 8.90 25.99 -15.06
CA THR A 150 8.27 25.62 -16.34
C THR A 150 8.36 24.11 -16.51
N ILE A 151 7.23 23.43 -16.61
CA ILE A 151 7.14 21.97 -16.75
C ILE A 151 6.29 21.67 -17.98
N GLY A 152 6.85 20.93 -18.94
CA GLY A 152 6.14 20.62 -20.19
C GLY A 152 5.69 21.86 -20.97
N GLY A 153 6.43 22.98 -20.88
CA GLY A 153 6.08 24.26 -21.52
C GLY A 153 5.08 25.13 -20.74
N LYS A 154 4.48 24.61 -19.66
CA LYS A 154 3.55 25.36 -18.81
C LYS A 154 4.26 25.96 -17.59
N LYS A 155 3.96 27.22 -17.28
CA LYS A 155 4.51 27.94 -16.13
C LYS A 155 3.69 27.67 -14.88
N TYR A 156 4.38 27.46 -13.76
CA TYR A 156 3.79 27.24 -12.45
C TYR A 156 4.50 28.08 -11.39
N GLN A 157 3.74 28.56 -10.42
CA GLN A 157 4.26 28.92 -9.11
C GLN A 157 4.17 27.69 -8.21
N VAL A 158 5.32 27.13 -7.85
CA VAL A 158 5.41 25.92 -7.02
C VAL A 158 5.55 26.34 -5.57
N VAL A 159 4.46 26.19 -4.81
CA VAL A 159 4.42 26.47 -3.37
C VAL A 159 4.84 25.23 -2.61
N THR A 160 5.75 25.37 -1.64
CA THR A 160 6.33 24.24 -0.89
C THR A 160 6.25 24.48 0.61
N PHE A 161 5.79 23.50 1.38
CA PHE A 161 5.93 23.49 2.84
C PHE A 161 6.39 22.12 3.34
N MET A 162 6.78 22.03 4.61
CA MET A 162 7.14 20.76 5.24
C MET A 162 5.93 20.10 5.91
N GLY A 163 5.62 18.88 5.48
CA GLY A 163 4.63 18.01 6.14
C GLY A 163 5.14 17.45 7.46
N ASP A 164 4.22 16.90 8.26
CA ASP A 164 4.53 16.42 9.62
C ASP A 164 5.43 15.17 9.60
N ASN A 165 5.42 14.41 8.51
CA ASN A 165 6.38 13.33 8.25
C ASN A 165 7.76 13.82 7.79
N LYS A 166 8.02 15.13 7.82
CA LYS A 166 9.26 15.76 7.34
C LYS A 166 9.51 15.57 5.84
N ALA A 167 8.49 15.20 5.06
CA ALA A 167 8.54 15.27 3.61
C ALA A 167 8.06 16.66 3.13
N LYS A 168 8.61 17.12 2.00
CA LYS A 168 8.09 18.32 1.33
C LYS A 168 6.70 18.01 0.76
N VAL A 169 5.81 18.98 0.85
CA VAL A 169 4.53 19.01 0.12
C VAL A 169 4.61 20.16 -0.87
N ASN A 170 4.51 19.85 -2.16
CA ASN A 170 4.58 20.85 -3.23
C ASN A 170 3.22 20.96 -3.92
N GLY A 171 2.75 22.18 -4.13
CA GLY A 171 1.56 22.48 -4.93
C GLY A 171 1.90 23.35 -6.14
N TYR A 172 1.37 22.97 -7.30
CA TYR A 172 1.66 23.59 -8.59
C TYR A 172 0.49 24.48 -8.97
N ILE A 173 0.68 25.79 -8.88
CA ILE A 173 -0.34 26.80 -9.16
C ILE A 173 -0.11 27.36 -10.57
N ASN A 174 -1.11 27.27 -11.44
CA ASN A 174 -1.05 27.76 -12.81
C ASN A 174 -1.23 29.29 -12.91
N ASP A 175 -1.23 29.83 -14.12
CA ASP A 175 -1.39 31.27 -14.40
C ASP A 175 -2.81 31.80 -14.13
N GLN A 176 -3.81 30.92 -13.99
CA GLN A 176 -5.16 31.26 -13.51
C GLN A 176 -5.29 31.15 -11.97
N ASN A 177 -4.18 30.93 -11.26
CA ASN A 177 -4.12 30.70 -9.82
C ASN A 177 -4.90 29.44 -9.35
N LEU A 178 -5.02 28.42 -10.19
CA LEU A 178 -5.60 27.12 -9.84
C LEU A 178 -4.50 26.13 -9.50
N VAL A 179 -4.71 25.32 -8.45
CA VAL A 179 -3.79 24.23 -8.08
C VAL A 179 -4.04 23.03 -9.00
N GLU A 180 -3.09 22.68 -9.87
CA GLU A 180 -3.26 21.57 -10.81
C GLU A 180 -2.59 20.27 -10.36
N ARG A 181 -1.65 20.38 -9.41
CA ARG A 181 -0.97 19.22 -8.83
C ARG A 181 -0.59 19.50 -7.39
N VAL A 182 -0.73 18.50 -6.54
CA VAL A 182 -0.11 18.45 -5.22
C VAL A 182 0.70 17.16 -5.15
N GLU A 183 1.92 17.21 -4.64
CA GLU A 183 2.77 16.02 -4.46
C GLU A 183 3.47 16.04 -3.11
N THR A 184 3.76 14.86 -2.59
CA THR A 184 4.60 14.65 -1.40
C THR A 184 5.26 13.28 -1.44
N TRP A 185 5.98 12.92 -0.37
CA TRP A 185 6.51 11.59 -0.15
C TRP A 185 5.88 10.99 1.11
N ILE A 186 5.57 9.70 1.05
CA ILE A 186 5.03 8.92 2.15
C ILE A 186 5.89 7.67 2.40
N ASP A 187 5.92 7.21 3.65
CA ASP A 187 6.51 5.91 3.97
C ASP A 187 5.53 4.80 3.57
N ASN A 188 6.05 3.79 2.88
CA ASN A 188 5.37 2.53 2.63
C ASN A 188 6.23 1.37 3.18
N PRO A 189 5.69 0.49 4.03
CA PRO A 189 6.45 -0.59 4.65
C PRO A 189 7.19 -1.53 3.69
N PHE A 190 6.74 -1.64 2.43
CA PHE A 190 7.40 -2.45 1.42
C PHE A 190 8.07 -1.60 0.33
N LEU A 191 7.39 -0.55 -0.15
CA LEU A 191 7.85 0.27 -1.27
C LEU A 191 8.77 1.43 -0.86
N GLY A 192 9.13 1.55 0.42
CA GLY A 192 10.03 2.58 0.93
C GLY A 192 9.42 3.98 0.92
N ASP A 193 10.30 4.98 0.86
CA ASP A 193 9.91 6.36 0.60
C ASP A 193 9.30 6.44 -0.81
N MET A 194 8.00 6.69 -0.88
CA MET A 194 7.22 6.60 -2.10
C MET A 194 6.59 7.95 -2.46
N PRO A 195 6.66 8.40 -3.73
CA PRO A 195 5.96 9.60 -4.16
C PRO A 195 4.44 9.38 -4.13
N PHE A 196 3.71 10.38 -3.64
CA PHE A 196 2.26 10.48 -3.70
C PHE A 196 1.88 11.78 -4.41
N GLU A 197 1.19 11.66 -5.53
CA GLU A 197 0.75 12.78 -6.36
C GLU A 197 -0.78 12.80 -6.49
N ALA A 198 -1.35 14.01 -6.51
CA ALA A 198 -2.73 14.26 -6.88
C ALA A 198 -2.76 15.33 -7.97
N ILE A 199 -3.45 15.04 -9.07
CA ILE A 199 -3.52 15.86 -10.28
C ILE A 199 -4.98 16.26 -10.50
N TYR A 200 -5.18 17.52 -10.86
CA TYR A 200 -6.48 18.19 -10.89
C TYR A 200 -6.69 18.87 -12.24
N SER A 201 -7.83 18.63 -12.86
CA SER A 201 -8.18 19.17 -14.17
C SER A 201 -9.67 19.49 -14.29
N ASP A 202 -10.04 20.16 -15.38
CA ASP A 202 -11.43 20.45 -15.77
C ASP A 202 -12.22 21.26 -14.72
N TYR A 203 -11.58 22.27 -14.14
CA TYR A 203 -12.17 23.10 -13.10
C TYR A 203 -13.52 23.73 -13.49
N LYS A 204 -14.48 23.71 -12.57
CA LYS A 204 -15.77 24.40 -12.67
C LYS A 204 -16.10 25.15 -11.39
N GLY A 205 -16.93 26.18 -11.51
CA GLY A 205 -17.48 26.89 -10.36
C GLY A 205 -18.51 26.06 -9.60
N ALA A 206 -18.40 26.01 -8.27
CA ALA A 206 -19.34 25.37 -7.37
C ALA A 206 -19.50 26.22 -6.08
N GLY A 207 -20.67 26.85 -5.92
CA GLY A 207 -21.01 27.66 -4.73
C GLY A 207 -19.96 28.73 -4.36
N GLY A 208 -19.39 29.41 -5.35
CA GLY A 208 -18.38 30.46 -5.15
C GLY A 208 -16.93 29.98 -5.08
N ALA A 209 -16.68 28.68 -5.15
CA ALA A 209 -15.34 28.08 -5.23
C ALA A 209 -15.06 27.47 -6.62
N GLN A 210 -13.78 27.29 -6.97
CA GLN A 210 -13.38 26.53 -8.15
C GLN A 210 -13.03 25.10 -7.74
N PHE A 211 -13.68 24.11 -8.35
CA PHE A 211 -13.51 22.70 -7.99
C PHE A 211 -13.09 21.86 -9.21
N PRO A 212 -12.11 20.95 -9.08
CA PRO A 212 -11.67 20.11 -10.19
C PRO A 212 -12.72 19.05 -10.52
N MET A 213 -13.01 18.87 -11.80
CA MET A 213 -14.00 17.88 -12.25
C MET A 213 -13.37 16.55 -12.66
N HIS A 214 -12.05 16.49 -12.76
CA HIS A 214 -11.30 15.25 -12.94
C HIS A 214 -10.11 15.21 -11.96
N ILE A 215 -10.00 14.12 -11.21
CA ILE A 215 -9.05 13.92 -10.13
C ILE A 215 -8.31 12.60 -10.35
N VAL A 216 -6.99 12.67 -10.51
CA VAL A 216 -6.12 11.48 -10.59
C VAL A 216 -5.17 11.49 -9.41
N GLN A 217 -5.10 10.39 -8.67
CA GLN A 217 -4.08 10.19 -7.64
C GLN A 217 -3.15 9.05 -8.02
N LYS A 218 -1.86 9.22 -7.74
CA LYS A 218 -0.82 8.24 -8.01
C LYS A 218 0.04 7.98 -6.79
N GLN A 219 0.48 6.75 -6.61
CA GLN A 219 1.50 6.36 -5.65
C GLN A 219 2.57 5.54 -6.35
N GLY A 220 3.85 5.84 -6.11
CA GLY A 220 4.96 5.15 -6.76
C GLY A 220 4.96 5.27 -8.30
N GLY A 221 4.31 6.32 -8.83
CA GLY A 221 4.13 6.54 -10.27
C GLY A 221 2.91 5.84 -10.89
N TYR A 222 2.18 5.01 -10.15
CA TYR A 222 1.01 4.26 -10.63
C TYR A 222 -0.30 4.85 -10.09
N PRO A 223 -1.39 4.82 -10.86
CA PRO A 223 -2.68 5.35 -10.41
C PRO A 223 -3.23 4.55 -9.24
N ILE A 224 -3.81 5.24 -8.27
CA ILE A 224 -4.63 4.69 -7.18
C ILE A 224 -6.07 5.17 -7.24
N PHE A 225 -6.31 6.33 -7.85
CA PHE A 225 -7.64 6.85 -8.19
C PHE A 225 -7.60 7.55 -9.54
N ASP A 226 -8.69 7.42 -10.29
CA ASP A 226 -9.03 8.19 -11.48
C ASP A 226 -10.54 8.44 -11.43
N LEU A 227 -10.93 9.66 -11.08
CA LEU A 227 -12.31 10.02 -10.75
C LEU A 227 -12.81 11.16 -11.63
N ASN A 228 -13.97 10.94 -12.24
CA ASN A 228 -14.77 11.94 -12.94
C ASN A 228 -15.88 12.42 -12.02
N VAL A 229 -15.77 13.68 -11.57
CA VAL A 229 -16.74 14.32 -10.69
C VAL A 229 -17.94 14.75 -11.53
N SER A 230 -19.14 14.52 -11.00
CA SER A 230 -20.41 14.84 -11.67
C SER A 230 -21.20 15.94 -10.96
N ASP A 231 -21.06 16.07 -9.64
CA ASP A 231 -21.77 17.05 -8.82
C ASP A 231 -20.89 17.54 -7.67
N VAL A 232 -21.00 18.82 -7.32
CA VAL A 232 -20.26 19.47 -6.23
C VAL A 232 -21.19 20.39 -5.45
N LYS A 233 -21.31 20.13 -4.15
CA LYS A 233 -22.09 20.92 -3.20
C LYS A 233 -21.13 21.60 -2.23
N ALA A 234 -20.86 22.88 -2.48
CA ALA A 234 -20.11 23.73 -1.57
C ALA A 234 -20.97 24.08 -0.34
N ASN A 235 -20.36 24.06 0.84
CA ASN A 235 -20.98 24.44 2.11
C ASN A 235 -22.24 23.65 2.48
N ALA A 236 -22.44 22.46 1.91
CA ALA A 236 -23.49 21.55 2.34
C ALA A 236 -23.21 21.06 3.76
N ALA A 237 -24.28 20.85 4.53
CA ALA A 237 -24.16 20.19 5.83
C ALA A 237 -23.61 18.77 5.62
N VAL A 238 -22.46 18.47 6.22
CA VAL A 238 -21.83 17.15 6.15
C VAL A 238 -21.86 16.50 7.53
N ASN A 239 -22.29 15.24 7.60
CA ASN A 239 -22.28 14.46 8.83
C ASN A 239 -21.09 13.49 8.81
N ILE A 240 -19.97 13.90 9.41
CA ILE A 240 -18.75 13.10 9.46
C ILE A 240 -18.53 12.64 10.90
N GLN A 241 -18.94 11.41 11.19
CA GLN A 241 -18.81 10.78 12.51
C GLN A 241 -17.73 9.70 12.48
N PRO A 242 -17.05 9.42 13.61
CA PRO A 242 -16.14 8.29 13.69
C PRO A 242 -16.84 7.01 13.23
N ALA A 243 -16.13 6.18 12.46
CA ALA A 243 -16.70 4.94 11.97
C ALA A 243 -17.12 4.04 13.15
N GLN A 244 -18.39 3.65 13.20
CA GLN A 244 -18.87 2.59 14.08
C GLN A 244 -18.72 1.24 13.34
N GLY A 245 -17.68 0.47 13.68
CA GLY A 245 -17.46 -0.89 13.15
C GLY A 245 -16.51 -0.98 11.93
N ARG A 246 -16.00 -2.20 11.68
CA ARG A 246 -15.06 -2.55 10.59
C ARG A 246 -15.74 -2.47 9.20
N GLY A 247 -15.98 -1.25 8.71
CA GLY A 247 -16.33 -1.00 7.31
C GLY A 247 -15.08 -0.82 6.46
N GLY A 248 -14.95 -1.61 5.39
CA GLY A 248 -13.98 -1.50 4.28
C GLY A 248 -12.60 -0.96 4.66
N ALA A 249 -11.68 -1.85 5.05
CA ALA A 249 -10.33 -1.48 5.46
C ALA A 249 -9.67 -0.55 4.41
N PRO A 250 -9.35 0.72 4.77
CA PRO A 250 -8.16 1.35 4.21
C PRO A 250 -6.97 0.44 4.54
N ALA A 251 -5.85 0.55 3.82
CA ALA A 251 -4.60 -0.07 4.26
C ALA A 251 -4.45 0.20 5.76
N ALA A 252 -4.68 -0.83 6.58
CA ALA A 252 -4.91 -0.62 7.99
C ALA A 252 -3.64 0.01 8.53
N ALA A 253 -3.74 1.18 9.18
CA ALA A 253 -2.70 1.56 10.12
C ALA A 253 -2.48 0.32 11.00
N ALA A 254 -1.25 -0.19 10.99
CA ALA A 254 -0.94 -1.46 11.61
C ALA A 254 -1.55 -1.46 13.01
N ALA A 255 -2.54 -2.32 13.24
CA ALA A 255 -2.99 -2.57 14.61
C ALA A 255 -1.73 -2.89 15.42
N PRO A 256 -1.57 -2.34 16.64
CA PRO A 256 -0.41 -2.66 17.46
C PRO A 256 -0.30 -4.17 17.48
N ALA A 257 0.86 -4.68 17.05
CA ALA A 257 1.06 -6.11 16.85
C ALA A 257 0.67 -6.80 18.16
N SER A 258 -0.49 -7.48 18.16
CA SER A 258 -0.81 -8.41 19.22
C SER A 258 0.37 -9.38 19.30
N ALA A 259 0.83 -9.69 20.52
CA ALA A 259 1.91 -10.66 20.69
C ALA A 259 1.62 -11.88 19.80
N ALA A 260 2.62 -12.27 18.99
CA ALA A 260 2.48 -13.43 18.14
C ALA A 260 2.17 -14.64 19.05
N THR A 261 1.05 -15.31 18.81
CA THR A 261 0.73 -16.57 19.48
C THR A 261 1.19 -17.71 18.60
N SER A 262 1.53 -18.84 19.21
CA SER A 262 2.01 -20.00 18.48
C SER A 262 1.37 -21.28 18.94
N GLU A 263 1.35 -22.26 18.05
CA GLU A 263 0.97 -23.63 18.34
C GLU A 263 1.93 -24.61 17.64
N LYS A 264 2.04 -25.81 18.19
CA LYS A 264 2.87 -26.87 17.63
C LYS A 264 2.08 -27.64 16.57
N LEU A 265 2.61 -27.70 15.35
CA LEU A 265 2.06 -28.51 14.25
C LEU A 265 2.68 -29.92 14.20
N GLY A 266 3.92 -30.04 14.69
CA GLY A 266 4.69 -31.27 14.77
C GLY A 266 5.97 -31.03 15.56
N ASP A 267 6.76 -32.07 15.80
CA ASP A 267 8.09 -31.90 16.40
C ASP A 267 8.92 -30.96 15.53
N GLY A 268 9.44 -29.86 16.11
CA GLY A 268 10.22 -28.87 15.37
C GLY A 268 9.44 -27.99 14.39
N VAL A 269 8.11 -28.08 14.33
CA VAL A 269 7.27 -27.30 13.38
C VAL A 269 6.21 -26.53 14.15
N TYR A 270 6.19 -25.21 13.98
CA TYR A 270 5.34 -24.31 14.75
C TYR A 270 4.57 -23.35 13.83
N LEU A 271 3.25 -23.25 14.04
CA LEU A 271 2.43 -22.19 13.45
C LEU A 271 2.51 -20.96 14.35
N ILE A 272 2.76 -19.80 13.77
CA ILE A 272 2.77 -18.49 14.43
C ILE A 272 1.63 -17.66 13.84
N THR A 273 0.66 -17.29 14.67
CA THR A 273 -0.54 -16.54 14.27
C THR A 273 -0.48 -15.07 14.71
N GLY A 274 -1.58 -14.33 14.52
CA GLY A 274 -1.66 -12.87 14.67
C GLY A 274 -2.30 -12.18 13.46
N GLY A 275 -3.29 -12.82 12.83
CA GLY A 275 -3.95 -12.37 11.59
C GLY A 275 -3.27 -12.87 10.32
N TYR A 276 -1.94 -12.76 10.23
CA TYR A 276 -1.14 -13.32 9.14
C TYR A 276 -0.32 -14.50 9.65
N ALA A 277 -0.63 -15.72 9.21
CA ALA A 277 0.05 -16.94 9.63
C ALA A 277 1.46 -17.04 9.05
N ALA A 278 2.38 -17.55 9.86
CA ALA A 278 3.71 -17.94 9.46
C ALA A 278 4.02 -19.32 10.03
N ILE A 279 4.92 -20.09 9.42
CA ILE A 279 5.40 -21.36 9.98
C ILE A 279 6.90 -21.25 10.24
N ALA A 280 7.34 -21.63 11.44
CA ALA A 280 8.75 -21.77 11.79
C ALA A 280 9.13 -23.25 11.86
N ILE A 281 10.25 -23.62 11.24
CA ILE A 281 10.76 -24.99 11.15
C ILE A 281 12.18 -25.05 11.73
N ASP A 282 12.38 -26.00 12.64
CA ASP A 282 13.61 -26.28 13.36
C ASP A 282 14.52 -27.25 12.59
N PHE A 283 15.21 -26.76 11.55
CA PHE A 283 16.26 -27.55 10.89
C PHE A 283 17.47 -27.71 11.82
N LYS A 284 18.29 -28.74 11.61
CA LYS A 284 19.45 -29.12 12.43
C LYS A 284 20.34 -27.93 12.82
N ASP A 285 20.68 -27.06 11.87
CA ASP A 285 21.60 -25.94 12.04
C ASP A 285 20.94 -24.55 11.96
N HIS A 286 19.65 -24.46 11.64
CA HIS A 286 18.98 -23.17 11.40
C HIS A 286 17.47 -23.21 11.57
N ILE A 287 16.86 -22.02 11.61
CA ILE A 287 15.42 -21.82 11.48
C ILE A 287 15.10 -21.44 10.03
N THR A 288 14.08 -22.07 9.46
CA THR A 288 13.39 -21.58 8.26
C THR A 288 12.03 -21.05 8.65
N ILE A 289 11.67 -19.86 8.17
CA ILE A 289 10.36 -19.26 8.37
C ILE A 289 9.64 -19.20 7.02
N ILE A 290 8.36 -19.53 6.97
CA ILE A 290 7.49 -19.32 5.81
C ILE A 290 6.54 -18.18 6.18
N GLU A 291 6.60 -17.09 5.40
CA GLU A 291 5.90 -15.81 5.59
C GLU A 291 6.36 -14.94 6.77
N THR A 292 6.31 -13.62 6.58
CA THR A 292 6.59 -12.62 7.64
C THR A 292 5.50 -11.55 7.76
N GLY A 293 4.46 -11.62 6.93
CA GLY A 293 3.24 -10.84 7.04
C GLY A 293 3.35 -9.38 6.58
N GLN A 294 2.38 -8.60 7.06
CA GLN A 294 1.91 -7.37 6.45
C GLN A 294 2.59 -6.09 6.92
N SER A 295 3.59 -6.18 7.80
CA SER A 295 4.29 -5.01 8.33
C SER A 295 5.62 -5.38 8.97
N GLU A 296 6.52 -4.41 9.14
CA GLU A 296 7.76 -4.63 9.88
C GLU A 296 7.49 -5.11 11.32
N PRO A 297 6.61 -4.48 12.13
CA PRO A 297 6.28 -4.99 13.46
C PRO A 297 5.83 -6.45 13.47
N ARG A 298 5.05 -6.88 12.46
CA ARG A 298 4.67 -8.29 12.32
C ARG A 298 5.87 -9.17 12.03
N GLY A 299 6.70 -8.81 11.05
CA GLY A 299 7.88 -9.59 10.69
C GLY A 299 8.85 -9.75 11.87
N LEU A 300 9.05 -8.69 12.64
CA LEU A 300 9.84 -8.74 13.88
C LEU A 300 9.23 -9.66 14.93
N ALA A 301 7.91 -9.63 15.11
CA ALA A 301 7.22 -10.51 16.05
C ALA A 301 7.30 -11.99 15.64
N VAL A 302 7.18 -12.29 14.34
CA VAL A 302 7.35 -13.66 13.81
C VAL A 302 8.76 -14.18 14.08
N ILE A 303 9.79 -13.39 13.73
CA ILE A 303 11.19 -13.77 13.94
C ILE A 303 11.50 -13.96 15.43
N ALA A 304 11.02 -13.05 16.28
CA ALA A 304 11.20 -13.15 17.72
C ALA A 304 10.56 -14.42 18.29
N GLU A 305 9.33 -14.73 17.89
CA GLU A 305 8.62 -15.92 18.35
C GLU A 305 9.28 -17.21 17.84
N ALA A 306 9.73 -17.24 16.59
CA ALA A 306 10.47 -18.37 16.04
C ALA A 306 11.75 -18.65 16.84
N LYS A 307 12.53 -17.62 17.18
CA LYS A 307 13.76 -17.76 17.99
C LYS A 307 13.48 -18.12 19.45
N ARG A 308 12.30 -17.77 19.98
CA ARG A 308 11.85 -18.21 21.31
C ARG A 308 11.51 -19.70 21.32
N LEU A 309 10.81 -20.18 20.31
CA LEU A 309 10.42 -21.58 20.16
C LEU A 309 11.61 -22.49 19.79
N ILE A 310 12.57 -21.94 19.04
CA ILE A 310 13.75 -22.65 18.51
C ILE A 310 15.01 -21.88 18.93
N PRO A 311 15.42 -21.98 20.21
CA PRO A 311 16.54 -21.19 20.72
C PRO A 311 17.89 -21.63 20.10
N ASN A 312 18.86 -20.71 20.11
CA ASN A 312 20.26 -20.94 19.73
C ASN A 312 20.52 -21.26 18.25
N LYS A 313 19.53 -21.08 17.36
CA LYS A 313 19.70 -21.24 15.91
C LYS A 313 19.46 -19.93 15.16
N PRO A 314 20.25 -19.64 14.11
CA PRO A 314 20.01 -18.47 13.27
C PRO A 314 18.79 -18.67 12.37
N VAL A 315 18.08 -17.59 12.02
CA VAL A 315 17.13 -17.63 10.90
C VAL A 315 17.93 -17.55 9.61
N LYS A 316 17.99 -18.66 8.87
CA LYS A 316 18.77 -18.75 7.62
C LYS A 316 17.91 -18.45 6.40
N TYR A 317 16.68 -18.95 6.38
CA TYR A 317 15.77 -18.78 5.26
C TYR A 317 14.45 -18.17 5.70
N VAL A 318 13.95 -17.24 4.90
CA VAL A 318 12.57 -16.75 4.96
C VAL A 318 11.93 -16.98 3.58
N VAL A 319 10.90 -17.80 3.52
CA VAL A 319 10.14 -18.04 2.30
C VAL A 319 9.07 -16.97 2.18
N ASN A 320 9.08 -16.26 1.05
CA ASN A 320 8.01 -15.39 0.61
C ASN A 320 7.15 -16.14 -0.41
N THR A 321 5.86 -16.27 -0.14
CA THR A 321 4.91 -16.93 -1.06
C THR A 321 4.75 -16.13 -2.35
N HIS A 322 4.60 -14.80 -2.25
CA HIS A 322 4.54 -13.89 -3.39
C HIS A 322 4.75 -12.42 -2.98
N CYS A 323 4.98 -11.53 -3.94
CA CYS A 323 5.43 -10.17 -3.69
C CYS A 323 4.33 -9.12 -3.46
N HIS A 324 3.12 -9.51 -3.05
CA HIS A 324 2.11 -8.55 -2.61
C HIS A 324 2.51 -7.92 -1.28
N ILE A 325 2.08 -6.67 -1.08
CA ILE A 325 2.54 -5.84 0.04
C ILE A 325 2.22 -6.45 1.41
N ASP A 326 1.11 -7.13 1.56
CA ASP A 326 0.66 -7.78 2.79
C ASP A 326 1.38 -9.10 3.11
N HIS A 327 2.15 -9.63 2.16
CA HIS A 327 3.04 -10.78 2.31
C HIS A 327 4.52 -10.38 2.37
N SER A 328 4.82 -9.15 1.95
CA SER A 328 6.20 -8.71 1.70
C SER A 328 6.67 -7.57 2.61
N SER A 329 5.75 -6.85 3.24
CA SER A 329 6.08 -5.73 4.15
C SER A 329 6.86 -6.18 5.39
N GLY A 330 6.74 -7.44 5.81
CA GLY A 330 7.55 -8.02 6.88
C GLY A 330 8.96 -8.46 6.45
N LEU A 331 9.29 -8.49 5.16
CA LEU A 331 10.55 -9.07 4.66
C LEU A 331 11.78 -8.25 5.04
N ARG A 332 11.65 -6.93 5.24
CA ARG A 332 12.80 -6.14 5.69
C ARG A 332 13.26 -6.49 7.11
N ALA A 333 12.39 -7.05 7.95
CA ALA A 333 12.81 -7.66 9.21
C ALA A 333 13.74 -8.86 8.98
N ALA A 334 13.50 -9.67 7.95
CA ALA A 334 14.37 -10.78 7.55
C ALA A 334 15.71 -10.28 6.99
N VAL A 335 15.69 -9.18 6.22
CA VAL A 335 16.92 -8.49 5.76
C VAL A 335 17.75 -8.03 6.96
N ALA A 336 17.11 -7.41 7.96
CA ALA A 336 17.78 -6.99 9.19
C ALA A 336 18.35 -8.17 10.01
N GLU A 337 17.70 -9.33 9.98
CA GLU A 337 18.22 -10.57 10.58
C GLU A 337 19.41 -11.14 9.77
N GLY A 338 19.48 -10.86 8.46
CA GLY A 338 20.49 -11.40 7.55
C GLY A 338 20.09 -12.74 6.94
N ALA A 339 18.79 -13.05 6.94
CA ALA A 339 18.26 -14.25 6.32
C ALA A 339 18.27 -14.15 4.79
N THR A 340 18.40 -15.29 4.12
CA THR A 340 18.18 -15.42 2.67
C THR A 340 16.68 -15.53 2.41
N ILE A 341 16.15 -14.66 1.56
CA ILE A 341 14.75 -14.66 1.17
C ILE A 341 14.58 -15.60 -0.02
N LEU A 342 13.75 -16.63 0.13
CA LEU A 342 13.36 -17.54 -0.94
C LEU A 342 12.05 -17.06 -1.55
N THR A 343 12.00 -16.84 -2.87
CA THR A 343 10.77 -16.46 -3.59
C THR A 343 10.77 -17.06 -4.99
N HIS A 344 9.63 -17.09 -5.68
CA HIS A 344 9.61 -17.54 -7.07
C HIS A 344 10.52 -16.68 -7.96
N GLN A 345 11.16 -17.28 -8.96
CA GLN A 345 12.13 -16.62 -9.84
C GLN A 345 11.60 -15.34 -10.50
N LEU A 346 10.30 -15.29 -10.79
CA LEU A 346 9.61 -14.12 -11.37
C LEU A 346 9.64 -12.90 -10.44
N ASN A 347 9.69 -13.12 -9.12
CA ASN A 347 9.66 -12.07 -8.10
C ASN A 347 11.05 -11.56 -7.75
N LYS A 348 12.11 -12.33 -8.04
CA LYS A 348 13.46 -12.09 -7.51
C LYS A 348 13.95 -10.67 -7.76
N ALA A 349 13.99 -10.24 -9.01
CA ALA A 349 14.51 -8.91 -9.38
C ALA A 349 13.67 -7.78 -8.75
N TYR A 350 12.36 -8.00 -8.63
CA TYR A 350 11.45 -7.05 -7.98
C TYR A 350 11.72 -6.96 -6.48
N LEU A 351 11.87 -8.08 -5.77
CA LEU A 351 12.22 -8.08 -4.35
C LEU A 351 13.61 -7.49 -4.09
N GLU A 352 14.62 -7.82 -4.90
CA GLU A 352 15.97 -7.24 -4.77
C GLU A 352 15.95 -5.72 -4.89
N LYS A 353 15.20 -5.19 -5.87
CA LYS A 353 14.99 -3.76 -6.06
C LYS A 353 14.24 -3.14 -4.89
N THR A 354 13.06 -3.67 -4.57
CA THR A 354 12.13 -3.07 -3.61
C THR A 354 12.66 -3.12 -2.18
N LEU A 355 13.25 -4.24 -1.76
CA LEU A 355 13.88 -4.36 -0.43
C LEU A 355 15.17 -3.53 -0.29
N SER A 356 15.71 -2.99 -1.39
CA SER A 356 16.85 -2.08 -1.38
C SER A 356 16.43 -0.60 -1.39
N LEU A 357 15.14 -0.30 -1.51
CA LEU A 357 14.65 1.08 -1.50
C LEU A 357 14.93 1.76 -0.14
N PRO A 358 15.14 3.10 -0.14
CA PRO A 358 15.33 3.84 1.10
C PRO A 358 14.04 3.91 1.91
N HIS A 359 14.17 3.80 3.24
CA HIS A 359 13.12 4.12 4.20
C HIS A 359 13.61 5.24 5.11
N THR A 360 13.78 6.45 4.59
CA THR A 360 14.35 7.57 5.36
C THR A 360 13.30 8.36 6.12
N LEU A 361 12.03 8.30 5.70
CA LEU A 361 10.92 8.96 6.40
C LEU A 361 10.59 8.25 7.73
N ASN A 362 10.69 6.92 7.74
CA ASN A 362 10.49 6.07 8.92
C ASN A 362 11.49 4.90 8.89
N PRO A 363 12.73 5.10 9.38
CA PRO A 363 13.79 4.10 9.26
C PRO A 363 13.52 2.81 10.01
N ASP A 364 13.38 1.74 9.25
CA ASP A 364 13.22 0.37 9.71
C ASP A 364 14.57 -0.26 10.14
N LYS A 365 14.56 -1.46 10.74
CA LYS A 365 15.80 -2.07 11.26
C LYS A 365 16.86 -2.33 10.18
N ALA A 366 16.45 -2.68 8.96
CA ALA A 366 17.37 -2.91 7.85
C ALA A 366 18.04 -1.60 7.39
N GLN A 367 17.28 -0.50 7.35
CA GLN A 367 17.80 0.84 7.08
C GLN A 367 18.80 1.27 8.16
N GLN A 368 18.48 1.02 9.44
CA GLN A 368 19.31 1.40 10.58
C GLN A 368 20.64 0.63 10.62
N ASN A 369 20.63 -0.68 10.35
CA ASN A 369 21.84 -1.51 10.42
C ASN A 369 22.57 -1.67 9.07
N GLY A 370 22.02 -1.12 7.98
CA GLY A 370 22.65 -1.09 6.67
C GLY A 370 22.73 -2.44 5.94
N LYS A 371 22.06 -3.49 6.44
CA LYS A 371 22.05 -4.80 5.77
C LYS A 371 21.35 -4.73 4.41
N LYS A 372 21.87 -5.51 3.46
CA LYS A 372 21.33 -5.61 2.10
C LYS A 372 20.53 -6.91 1.95
N PRO A 373 19.46 -6.91 1.13
CA PRO A 373 18.68 -8.11 0.89
C PRO A 373 19.52 -9.16 0.15
N VAL A 374 19.33 -10.42 0.52
CA VAL A 374 19.83 -11.58 -0.23
C VAL A 374 18.60 -12.37 -0.66
N VAL A 375 18.38 -12.46 -1.98
CA VAL A 375 17.21 -13.11 -2.55
C VAL A 375 17.63 -14.29 -3.43
N GLU A 376 17.10 -15.46 -3.13
CA GLU A 376 17.32 -16.69 -3.90
C GLU A 376 16.05 -17.06 -4.66
N ALA A 377 16.23 -17.40 -5.94
CA ALA A 377 15.13 -17.80 -6.82
C ALA A 377 14.74 -19.26 -6.59
N VAL A 378 13.43 -19.49 -6.52
CA VAL A 378 12.78 -20.80 -6.58
C VAL A 378 12.12 -20.94 -7.96
N GLY A 379 12.40 -22.03 -8.66
CA GLY A 379 11.71 -22.38 -9.91
C GLY A 379 10.36 -23.05 -9.63
N GLU A 380 9.99 -24.06 -10.42
CA GLU A 380 8.72 -24.79 -10.26
C GLU A 380 8.61 -25.56 -8.94
N LYS A 381 9.74 -26.06 -8.43
CA LYS A 381 9.83 -26.78 -7.15
C LYS A 381 11.16 -26.49 -6.46
N LYS A 382 11.16 -26.40 -5.12
CA LYS A 382 12.37 -26.51 -4.29
C LYS A 382 12.07 -27.35 -3.06
N VAL A 383 13.00 -28.21 -2.66
CA VAL A 383 12.91 -29.00 -1.42
C VAL A 383 13.96 -28.52 -0.44
N LEU A 384 13.54 -28.17 0.77
CA LEU A 384 14.42 -27.90 1.91
C LEU A 384 14.39 -29.12 2.82
N THR A 385 15.56 -29.71 3.10
CA THR A 385 15.66 -30.86 3.99
C THR A 385 17.01 -30.93 4.71
N ASP A 386 16.99 -31.45 5.93
CA ASP A 386 18.17 -31.86 6.70
C ASP A 386 18.14 -33.36 7.05
N GLY A 387 17.23 -34.11 6.44
CA GLY A 387 16.93 -35.52 6.74
C GLY A 387 15.92 -35.74 7.88
N THR A 388 15.64 -34.74 8.72
CA THR A 388 14.62 -34.78 9.78
C THR A 388 13.33 -34.10 9.33
N HIS A 389 13.47 -32.91 8.74
CA HIS A 389 12.37 -32.13 8.16
C HIS A 389 12.46 -32.11 6.65
N VAL A 390 11.29 -32.05 6.01
CA VAL A 390 11.14 -31.84 4.57
C VAL A 390 10.11 -30.73 4.39
N VAL A 391 10.48 -29.67 3.68
CA VAL A 391 9.56 -28.62 3.22
C VAL A 391 9.65 -28.58 1.71
N GLU A 392 8.52 -28.76 1.03
CA GLU A 392 8.42 -28.66 -0.42
C GLU A 392 7.76 -27.34 -0.81
N LEU A 393 8.48 -26.51 -1.55
CA LEU A 393 7.96 -25.29 -2.16
C LEU A 393 7.52 -25.62 -3.59
N TYR A 394 6.29 -25.24 -3.93
CA TYR A 394 5.73 -25.45 -5.27
C TYR A 394 5.21 -24.15 -5.85
N HIS A 395 5.52 -23.90 -7.12
CA HIS A 395 4.86 -22.88 -7.92
C HIS A 395 3.43 -23.32 -8.27
N LEU A 396 2.45 -22.45 -8.03
CA LEU A 396 1.06 -22.66 -8.48
C LEU A 396 0.91 -22.38 -9.97
N GLN A 397 0.32 -23.32 -10.71
CA GLN A 397 0.06 -23.17 -12.13
C GLN A 397 -1.37 -22.69 -12.38
N ASN A 398 -1.57 -21.87 -13.42
CA ASN A 398 -2.87 -21.31 -13.80
C ASN A 398 -3.56 -20.57 -12.62
N PHE A 399 -2.80 -19.73 -11.92
CA PHE A 399 -3.23 -19.11 -10.67
C PHE A 399 -3.29 -17.59 -10.82
N GLY A 400 -4.51 -17.05 -11.00
CA GLY A 400 -4.71 -15.64 -11.39
C GLY A 400 -4.46 -14.60 -10.30
N HIS A 401 -4.15 -15.00 -9.06
CA HIS A 401 -3.85 -14.04 -7.99
C HIS A 401 -2.42 -13.48 -8.11
N HIS A 402 -1.44 -14.32 -8.44
CA HIS A 402 -0.07 -13.90 -8.71
C HIS A 402 0.68 -14.97 -9.54
N ASP A 403 1.32 -14.56 -10.65
CA ASP A 403 2.03 -15.45 -11.59
C ASP A 403 3.29 -16.10 -11.02
N GLY A 404 3.76 -15.59 -9.88
CA GLY A 404 4.92 -16.10 -9.14
C GLY A 404 4.56 -16.58 -7.74
N MET A 405 3.39 -17.20 -7.57
CA MET A 405 2.89 -17.68 -6.28
C MET A 405 3.52 -19.03 -5.88
N LEU A 406 4.10 -19.09 -4.69
CA LEU A 406 4.55 -20.32 -4.06
C LEU A 406 3.58 -20.76 -2.95
N ILE A 407 3.41 -22.08 -2.83
CA ILE A 407 2.87 -22.74 -1.64
C ILE A 407 3.97 -23.56 -0.97
N ALA A 408 3.82 -23.84 0.33
CA ALA A 408 4.74 -24.67 1.08
C ALA A 408 4.01 -25.89 1.67
N TYR A 409 4.48 -27.09 1.36
CA TYR A 409 3.92 -28.35 1.83
C TYR A 409 4.91 -29.10 2.73
N LEU A 410 4.43 -29.53 3.89
CA LEU A 410 5.17 -30.30 4.87
C LEU A 410 4.62 -31.73 4.89
N PRO A 411 5.23 -32.69 4.16
CA PRO A 411 4.64 -34.01 3.92
C PRO A 411 4.51 -34.87 5.18
N LYS A 412 5.42 -34.72 6.15
CA LYS A 412 5.38 -35.48 7.41
C LYS A 412 4.20 -35.03 8.27
N GLU A 413 3.98 -33.72 8.36
CA GLU A 413 2.89 -33.10 9.13
C GLU A 413 1.56 -33.05 8.35
N LYS A 414 1.59 -33.30 7.04
CA LYS A 414 0.44 -33.18 6.13
C LYS A 414 -0.20 -31.79 6.17
N VAL A 415 0.66 -30.77 6.30
CA VAL A 415 0.30 -29.35 6.37
C VAL A 415 0.65 -28.66 5.06
N LEU A 416 -0.30 -27.89 4.52
CA LEU A 416 -0.11 -27.00 3.39
C LEU A 416 -0.29 -25.54 3.83
N LEU A 417 0.72 -24.70 3.62
CA LEU A 417 0.56 -23.24 3.65
C LEU A 417 0.33 -22.73 2.22
N GLU A 418 -0.83 -22.14 1.96
CA GLU A 418 -1.34 -21.89 0.60
C GLU A 418 -1.32 -20.43 0.11
N ALA A 419 -0.90 -19.50 0.97
CA ALA A 419 -0.97 -18.06 0.71
C ALA A 419 -2.41 -17.55 0.57
N ASP A 420 -2.84 -17.29 -0.67
CA ASP A 420 -3.99 -16.45 -1.03
C ASP A 420 -4.96 -17.13 -2.01
N GLY A 421 -4.89 -18.46 -2.12
CA GLY A 421 -5.85 -19.26 -2.87
C GLY A 421 -7.18 -19.44 -2.14
N TYR A 422 -7.18 -19.42 -0.80
CA TYR A 422 -8.39 -19.59 -0.01
C TYR A 422 -8.42 -18.76 1.27
N ASN A 423 -9.13 -17.64 1.23
CA ASN A 423 -9.36 -16.79 2.40
C ASN A 423 -10.62 -17.23 3.16
N PRO A 424 -10.50 -17.96 4.29
CA PRO A 424 -11.64 -18.58 4.93
C PRO A 424 -12.57 -17.53 5.53
N GLN A 425 -13.86 -17.61 5.19
CA GLN A 425 -14.89 -16.72 5.74
C GLN A 425 -15.45 -17.26 7.06
N PRO A 426 -16.27 -16.50 7.82
CA PRO A 426 -16.98 -17.06 8.97
C PRO A 426 -17.73 -18.35 8.62
N THR A 427 -17.82 -19.29 9.56
CA THR A 427 -18.46 -20.60 9.31
C THR A 427 -19.95 -20.52 8.93
N THR A 428 -20.60 -19.40 9.26
CA THR A 428 -21.98 -19.06 8.89
C THR A 428 -22.11 -18.48 7.48
N ALA A 429 -21.01 -18.13 6.82
CA ALA A 429 -21.03 -17.57 5.48
C ALA A 429 -21.43 -18.64 4.45
N THR A 430 -22.17 -18.19 3.43
CA THR A 430 -22.52 -19.05 2.30
C THR A 430 -21.40 -18.99 1.26
N PRO A 431 -20.92 -20.12 0.71
CA PRO A 431 -19.96 -20.11 -0.38
C PRO A 431 -20.48 -19.28 -1.57
N PRO A 432 -19.60 -18.52 -2.25
CA PRO A 432 -19.99 -17.72 -3.40
C PRO A 432 -20.39 -18.59 -4.58
N SER A 433 -21.35 -18.10 -5.37
CA SER A 433 -21.75 -18.70 -6.64
C SER A 433 -21.66 -17.63 -7.74
N PRO A 434 -20.73 -17.75 -8.70
CA PRO A 434 -19.76 -18.83 -8.87
C PRO A 434 -18.66 -18.84 -7.77
N PRO A 435 -17.98 -19.98 -7.54
CA PRO A 435 -16.84 -20.05 -6.63
C PRO A 435 -15.69 -19.17 -7.13
N SER A 436 -14.82 -18.72 -6.20
CA SER A 436 -13.62 -17.96 -6.56
C SER A 436 -12.71 -18.79 -7.48
N PRO A 437 -12.26 -18.23 -8.62
CA PRO A 437 -11.33 -18.94 -9.51
C PRO A 437 -9.99 -19.23 -8.85
N PHE A 438 -9.57 -18.43 -7.85
CA PHE A 438 -8.34 -18.67 -7.09
C PHE A 438 -8.48 -19.91 -6.21
N THR A 439 -9.62 -20.06 -5.54
CA THR A 439 -9.92 -21.22 -4.69
C THR A 439 -10.08 -22.51 -5.50
N VAL A 440 -10.70 -22.41 -6.68
CA VAL A 440 -10.74 -23.54 -7.64
C VAL A 440 -9.33 -23.93 -8.07
N SER A 441 -8.50 -22.96 -8.47
CA SER A 441 -7.14 -23.21 -8.94
C SER A 441 -6.23 -23.78 -7.84
N LEU A 442 -6.38 -23.35 -6.59
CA LEU A 442 -5.68 -23.96 -5.45
C LEU A 442 -6.00 -25.45 -5.34
N LEU A 443 -7.29 -25.82 -5.34
CA LEU A 443 -7.70 -27.22 -5.26
C LEU A 443 -7.19 -28.05 -6.44
N ASP A 444 -7.24 -27.49 -7.65
CA ASP A 444 -6.74 -28.16 -8.85
C ASP A 444 -5.21 -28.37 -8.78
N ASN A 445 -4.46 -27.42 -8.20
CA ASN A 445 -3.02 -27.57 -7.96
C ASN A 445 -2.71 -28.63 -6.90
N ILE A 446 -3.45 -28.66 -5.78
CA ILE A 446 -3.31 -29.71 -4.75
C ILE A 446 -3.49 -31.10 -5.36
N ARG A 447 -4.51 -31.26 -6.21
CA ARG A 447 -4.81 -32.52 -6.92
C ARG A 447 -3.76 -32.87 -7.95
N ARG A 448 -3.33 -31.91 -8.78
CA ARG A 448 -2.28 -32.07 -9.80
C ARG A 448 -0.97 -32.54 -9.18
N LEU A 449 -0.60 -31.95 -8.04
CA LEU A 449 0.61 -32.27 -7.29
C LEU A 449 0.46 -33.53 -6.41
N LYS A 450 -0.75 -34.08 -6.28
CA LYS A 450 -1.08 -35.27 -5.47
C LYS A 450 -0.65 -35.11 -4.00
N LEU A 451 -0.90 -33.93 -3.42
CA LEU A 451 -0.53 -33.65 -2.04
C LEU A 451 -1.54 -34.31 -1.08
N ASP A 452 -1.04 -35.04 -0.07
CA ASP A 452 -1.84 -35.65 1.00
C ASP A 452 -2.04 -34.64 2.15
N VAL A 453 -2.89 -33.66 1.91
CA VAL A 453 -3.13 -32.54 2.84
C VAL A 453 -4.21 -32.89 3.86
N GLN A 454 -3.88 -32.80 5.15
CA GLN A 454 -4.86 -32.90 6.24
C GLN A 454 -5.23 -31.53 6.79
N ARG A 455 -4.26 -30.61 6.85
CA ARG A 455 -4.45 -29.26 7.36
C ARG A 455 -3.99 -28.23 6.36
N ILE A 456 -4.83 -27.21 6.14
CA ILE A 456 -4.49 -26.02 5.38
C ILE A 456 -4.19 -24.90 6.38
N VAL A 457 -3.11 -24.16 6.14
CA VAL A 457 -2.72 -22.94 6.82
C VAL A 457 -2.83 -21.81 5.80
N PRO A 458 -3.97 -21.12 5.72
CA PRO A 458 -4.07 -19.90 4.93
C PRO A 458 -3.21 -18.82 5.58
N VAL A 459 -2.56 -17.97 4.78
CA VAL A 459 -1.77 -16.86 5.34
C VAL A 459 -2.70 -15.84 5.97
N HIS A 460 -3.83 -15.53 5.33
CA HIS A 460 -4.95 -14.86 5.98
C HIS A 460 -5.66 -15.82 6.94
N TYR A 461 -5.12 -15.91 8.16
CA TYR A 461 -5.60 -16.84 9.15
C TYR A 461 -7.00 -16.46 9.63
N PRO A 462 -7.94 -17.42 9.78
CA PRO A 462 -9.31 -17.10 10.14
C PRO A 462 -9.39 -16.44 11.52
N ALA A 463 -10.26 -15.45 11.66
CA ALA A 463 -10.36 -14.63 12.89
C ALA A 463 -10.79 -15.43 14.14
N ASP A 464 -11.43 -16.58 13.95
CA ASP A 464 -11.80 -17.53 15.02
C ASP A 464 -10.68 -18.54 15.34
N ASN A 465 -9.53 -18.43 14.67
CA ASN A 465 -8.36 -19.30 14.78
C ASN A 465 -8.63 -20.79 14.52
N ARG A 466 -9.73 -21.13 13.84
CA ARG A 466 -10.08 -22.54 13.59
C ARG A 466 -9.07 -23.23 12.66
N VAL A 467 -8.98 -24.55 12.80
CA VAL A 467 -8.23 -25.39 11.86
C VAL A 467 -8.97 -25.46 10.53
N VAL A 468 -8.30 -25.11 9.43
CA VAL A 468 -8.86 -25.20 8.09
C VAL A 468 -8.50 -26.56 7.47
N THR A 469 -9.51 -27.22 6.90
CA THR A 469 -9.39 -28.59 6.36
C THR A 469 -9.64 -28.62 4.85
N MET A 470 -9.21 -29.70 4.20
CA MET A 470 -9.55 -29.96 2.79
C MET A 470 -11.06 -30.03 2.55
N ALA A 471 -11.85 -30.51 3.54
CA ALA A 471 -13.30 -30.55 3.43
C ALA A 471 -13.91 -29.14 3.38
N GLU A 472 -13.36 -28.20 4.16
CA GLU A 472 -13.77 -26.79 4.12
C GLU A 472 -13.44 -26.18 2.75
N LEU A 473 -12.20 -26.30 2.28
CA LEU A 473 -11.79 -25.82 0.95
C LEU A 473 -12.71 -26.37 -0.15
N THR A 474 -12.96 -27.68 -0.11
CA THR A 474 -13.76 -28.37 -1.14
C THR A 474 -15.22 -27.93 -1.13
N LYS A 475 -15.80 -27.68 0.06
CA LYS A 475 -17.13 -27.06 0.21
C LYS A 475 -17.19 -25.70 -0.47
N TRP A 476 -16.13 -24.88 -0.34
CA TRP A 476 -16.07 -23.54 -0.95
C TRP A 476 -15.90 -23.55 -2.47
N VAL A 477 -15.32 -24.61 -3.03
CA VAL A 477 -15.25 -24.82 -4.47
C VAL A 477 -16.58 -25.34 -5.06
N GLY A 478 -17.44 -25.94 -4.23
CA GLY A 478 -18.71 -26.53 -4.69
C GLY A 478 -18.54 -27.80 -5.53
N ARG A 479 -17.36 -28.45 -5.51
CA ARG A 479 -17.12 -29.78 -6.10
C ARG A 479 -16.98 -30.79 -4.96
N PRO A 480 -17.52 -32.01 -5.02
CA PRO A 480 -17.27 -33.00 -3.96
C PRO A 480 -15.79 -33.45 -3.89
N VAL A 481 -15.37 -33.92 -2.72
CA VAL A 481 -14.08 -34.62 -2.51
C VAL A 481 -14.18 -35.96 -3.22
N THR A 482 -13.58 -36.09 -4.40
CA THR A 482 -13.34 -37.40 -5.00
C THR A 482 -12.08 -37.97 -4.38
N HIS A 483 -12.24 -39.03 -3.58
CA HIS A 483 -11.17 -39.79 -2.94
C HIS A 483 -10.26 -40.48 -3.95
#